data_AF-A0A1E3XGL5-F1
#
_entry.id   AF-A0A1E3XGL5-F1
#
_cell.length_a   1.000
_cell.length_b   1.000
_cell.length_c   1.000
_cell.angle_alpha   90.00
_cell.angle_beta   90.00
_cell.angle_gamma   90.00
#
_symmetry.space_group_name_H-M   'P 1'
#
loop_
_entity.id
_entity.type
_entity.pdbx_description
1 polymer ?
#
loop_
_entity_poly.entity_id
_entity_poly.type
_entity_poly.pdbx_seq_one_letter_code
_entity_poly.pdbx_strand_id
1 'polypeptide(L)' 'MAGEKEGWSRLAKNLKAEIDEKLVEAYRGAVSLPFTKGDHQHFAVKIVDDRGIESLKILEI' A
#
# COMPACT_ATOMS: atom_id res chain seq x y z
N MET A 1 16.20 -5.84 7.37
CA MET A 1 15.02 -6.38 6.67
C MET A 1 13.98 -6.66 7.75
N ALA A 2 12.91 -5.87 7.84
CA ALA A 2 11.84 -6.16 8.79
C ALA A 2 11.21 -7.50 8.40
N GLY A 3 11.05 -8.41 9.36
CA GLY A 3 10.50 -9.74 9.09
C GLY A 3 9.11 -9.64 8.46
N GLU A 4 8.67 -10.67 7.73
CA GLU A 4 7.39 -10.70 7.02
C GLU A 4 6.22 -10.16 7.87
N LYS A 5 6.20 -10.38 9.18
CA LYS A 5 5.09 -9.99 10.06
C LYS A 5 5.24 -8.61 10.74
N GLU A 6 6.38 -7.94 10.60
CA GLU A 6 6.75 -6.80 11.44
C GLU A 6 6.30 -5.43 10.87
N GLY A 7 6.29 -5.29 9.55
CA GLY A 7 5.95 -4.01 8.90
C GLY A 7 4.47 -3.62 9.07
N TRP A 8 3.56 -4.54 8.74
CA TRP A 8 2.11 -4.28 8.76
C TRP A 8 1.52 -4.17 10.16
N SER A 9 2.03 -4.95 11.12
CA SER A 9 1.59 -4.89 12.52
C SER A 9 1.95 -3.55 13.18
N ARG A 10 3.06 -2.92 12.78
CA ARG A 10 3.43 -1.56 13.21
C ARG A 10 2.58 -0.49 12.52
N LEU A 11 2.30 -0.66 11.23
CA LEU A 11 1.44 0.25 10.47
C LEU A 11 0.01 0.27 11.04
N ALA A 12 -0.56 -0.90 11.34
CA ALA A 12 -1.90 -1.03 11.93
C ALA A 12 -1.99 -0.32 13.30
N LYS A 13 -0.98 -0.49 14.16
CA LYS A 13 -0.89 0.22 15.45
C LYS A 13 -0.80 1.74 15.29
N ASN A 14 -0.05 2.22 14.30
CA ASN A 14 0.14 3.65 14.06
C ASN A 14 -1.10 4.32 13.46
N LEU A 15 -1.85 3.62 12.61
CA LEU A 15 -2.99 4.19 11.91
C LEU A 15 -4.21 4.45 12.82
N LYS A 16 -4.24 3.91 14.06
CA LYS A 16 -5.34 4.08 15.05
C LYS A 16 -6.77 3.87 14.48
N ALA A 17 -6.86 3.25 13.32
CA ALA A 17 -8.06 3.14 12.53
C ALA A 17 -8.58 1.71 12.61
N GLU A 18 -9.90 1.57 12.46
CA GLU A 18 -10.58 0.30 12.24
C GLU A 18 -10.07 -0.32 10.93
N ILE A 19 -8.94 -1.00 11.01
CA ILE A 19 -8.35 -1.71 9.89
C ILE A 19 -8.83 -3.14 10.00
N ASP A 20 -9.52 -3.60 8.96
CA ASP A 20 -9.85 -5.01 8.83
C ASP A 20 -8.56 -5.80 8.54
N GLU A 21 -8.07 -6.50 9.54
CA GLU A 21 -6.85 -7.31 9.46
C GLU A 21 -6.90 -8.34 8.33
N LYS A 22 -8.09 -8.83 7.94
CA LYS A 22 -8.23 -9.77 6.84
C LYS A 22 -8.06 -9.09 5.49
N LEU A 23 -8.49 -7.83 5.35
CA LEU A 23 -8.29 -7.07 4.12
C LEU A 23 -6.82 -6.64 3.95
N VAL A 24 -6.12 -6.32 5.04
CA VAL A 24 -4.69 -5.95 5.00
C VAL A 24 -3.84 -7.04 4.36
N GLU A 25 -4.10 -8.31 4.67
CA GLU A 25 -3.33 -9.41 4.09
C GLU A 25 -3.51 -9.49 2.56
N ALA A 26 -4.63 -9.04 2.00
CA ALA A 26 -4.83 -8.97 0.56
C ALA A 26 -4.00 -7.86 -0.12
N TYR A 27 -3.54 -6.86 0.64
CA TYR A 27 -2.67 -5.78 0.15
C TYR A 27 -1.18 -6.07 0.34
N ARG A 28 -0.81 -7.24 0.86
CA ARG A 28 0.58 -7.68 1.00
C ARG A 28 1.14 -8.15 -0.34
N GLY A 29 2.38 -7.76 -0.62
CA GLY A 29 3.15 -8.24 -1.78
C GLY A 29 3.55 -7.12 -2.72
N ALA A 30 4.05 -7.48 -3.90
CA ALA A 30 4.48 -6.55 -4.94
C ALA A 30 3.53 -6.52 -6.15
N VAL A 31 2.44 -7.28 -6.09
CA VAL A 31 1.43 -7.38 -7.16
C VAL A 31 0.16 -6.73 -6.66
N SER A 32 -0.34 -5.76 -7.41
CA SER A 32 -1.60 -5.09 -7.10
C SER A 32 -2.79 -6.03 -7.31
N LEU A 33 -3.83 -5.87 -6.49
CA LEU A 33 -5.13 -6.45 -6.76
C LEU A 33 -5.69 -5.88 -8.08
N PRO A 34 -6.48 -6.66 -8.84
CA PRO A 34 -7.14 -6.15 -10.04
C PRO A 34 -8.02 -4.93 -9.73
N PHE A 35 -7.99 -3.92 -10.59
CA PHE A 35 -8.84 -2.73 -10.50
C PHE A 35 -9.30 -2.29 -11.89
N THR A 36 -10.40 -1.57 -11.95
CA THR A 36 -10.94 -1.00 -13.19
C THR A 36 -10.14 0.22 -13.63
N LYS A 37 -9.95 0.37 -14.94
CA LYS A 37 -9.32 1.56 -15.52
C LYS A 37 -10.13 2.80 -15.16
N GLY A 38 -9.46 3.84 -14.65
CA GLY A 38 -10.09 5.14 -14.37
C GLY A 38 -10.20 6.02 -15.62
N ASP A 39 -11.02 7.07 -15.53
CA ASP A 39 -11.39 7.94 -16.67
C ASP A 39 -10.19 8.59 -17.37
N HIS A 40 -9.15 8.92 -16.61
CA HIS A 40 -7.96 9.59 -17.14
C HIS A 40 -6.97 8.63 -17.79
N GLN A 41 -7.17 7.32 -17.67
CA GLN A 41 -6.24 6.31 -18.19
C GLN A 41 -4.83 6.41 -17.58
N HIS A 42 -4.72 6.96 -16.36
CA HIS A 42 -3.48 7.01 -15.58
C HIS A 42 -3.53 6.05 -14.39
N PHE A 43 -2.36 5.62 -13.93
CA PHE A 43 -2.19 5.01 -12.62
C PHE A 43 -1.09 5.71 -11.83
N ALA A 44 -1.32 5.86 -10.53
CA ALA A 44 -0.38 6.46 -9.59
C ALA A 44 0.18 5.38 -8.65
N VAL A 45 1.50 5.35 -8.51
CA VAL A 45 2.21 4.49 -7.56
C VAL A 45 2.82 5.40 -6.50
N LYS A 46 2.33 5.27 -5.26
CA LYS A 46 2.88 5.95 -4.09
C LYS A 46 3.62 4.92 -3.22
N ILE A 47 4.88 5.21 -2.91
CA ILE A 47 5.72 4.42 -2.00
C ILE A 47 5.95 5.26 -0.75
N VAL A 48 5.73 4.67 0.42
CA VAL A 48 5.99 5.28 1.71
C VAL A 48 6.85 4.30 2.52
N ASP A 49 7.99 4.76 3.01
CA ASP A 49 8.82 3.97 3.93
C ASP A 49 8.52 4.27 5.40
N ASP A 50 9.08 3.48 6.32
CA ASP A 50 8.88 3.62 7.76
C ASP A 50 9.56 4.86 8.38
N ARG A 51 10.38 5.56 7.61
CA ARG A 51 10.98 6.86 7.97
C ARG A 51 10.09 8.02 7.53
N GLY A 52 8.98 7.75 6.84
CA GLY A 52 8.06 8.74 6.31
C GLY A 52 8.51 9.36 4.98
N ILE A 53 9.50 8.77 4.30
CA ILE A 53 9.89 9.21 2.96
C ILE A 53 8.85 8.73 1.96
N GLU A 54 8.40 9.65 1.13
CA GLU A 54 7.41 9.37 0.09
C GLU A 54 8.01 9.53 -1.31
N SER A 55 7.61 8.64 -2.22
CA SER A 55 7.85 8.77 -3.65
C SER A 55 6.54 8.52 -4.40
N LEU A 56 6.28 9.34 -5.42
CA LEU A 56 5.09 9.23 -6.26
C LEU A 56 5.49 9.19 -7.72
N LYS A 57 4.90 8.26 -8.47
CA LYS A 57 5.01 8.21 -9.93
C LYS A 57 3.64 8.04 -10.55
N ILE A 58 3.33 8.86 -11.55
CA ILE A 58 2.13 8.73 -12.37
C ILE A 58 2.55 8.17 -13.73
N LEU A 59 1.79 7.20 -14.24
CA LEU A 59 2.02 6.50 -15.48
C LEU A 59 0.74 6.48 -16.31
N GLU A 60 0.88 6.55 -17.63
CA GLU A 60 -0.22 6.41 -18.60
C GLU A 60 -0.38 4.94 -18.99
N ILE A 61 -1.64 4.53 -19.24
CA ILE A 61 -2.04 3.18 -19.65
C ILE A 61 -2.33 3.15 -21.15
#